data_AF-G7VEU4-F1
#
_entry.id   AF-G7VEU4-F1
#
_cell.length_a   1.000
_cell.length_b   1.000
_cell.length_c   1.000
_cell.angle_alpha   90.00
_cell.angle_beta   90.00
_cell.angle_gamma   90.00
#
_symmetry.space_group_name_H-M   'P 1'
#
loop_
_entity.id
_entity.type
_entity.pdbx_description
1 polymer ?
#
loop_
_entity_poly.entity_id
_entity_poly.type
_entity_poly.pdbx_seq_one_letter_code
_entity_poly.pdbx_strand_id
1 'polypeptide(L)' 'MYVVKCDSCGFVLYRGEEPKTVEAVLKMWGGICPKCMSPLERRPIKIAVGLLRARRRA' A
#
# COMPACT_ATOMS: atom_id res chain seq x y z
N MET A 1 8.60 -12.33 1.97
CA MET A 1 7.50 -12.11 0.99
C MET A 1 7.01 -10.68 1.11
N TYR A 2 7.31 -9.84 0.12
CA TYR A 2 6.85 -8.45 0.03
C TYR A 2 5.60 -8.36 -0.82
N VAL A 3 4.69 -7.47 -0.44
CA VAL A 3 3.43 -7.25 -1.14
C VAL A 3 3.18 -5.76 -1.23
N VAL A 4 2.86 -5.30 -2.43
CA VAL A 4 2.36 -3.94 -2.66
C VAL A 4 0.90 -4.05 -3.07
N LYS A 5 0.04 -3.32 -2.37
CA LYS A 5 -1.41 -3.32 -2.60
C LYS A 5 -1.87 -1.92 -2.96
N CYS A 6 -2.91 -1.85 -3.79
CA CYS A 6 -3.67 -0.63 -3.96
C CYS A 6 -4.32 -0.25 -2.64
N ASP A 7 -4.12 0.98 -2.20
CA ASP A 7 -4.72 1.53 -0.99
C ASP A 7 -6.25 1.58 -1.10
N SER A 8 -6.77 1.95 -2.27
CA SER A 8 -8.21 2.16 -2.49
C SER A 8 -9.02 0.86 -2.58
N CYS A 9 -8.49 -0.21 -3.19
CA CYS A 9 -9.26 -1.44 -3.45
C CYS A 9 -8.57 -2.75 -3.02
N GLY A 10 -7.37 -2.67 -2.45
CA GLY A 10 -6.62 -3.84 -1.97
C GLY A 10 -6.02 -4.73 -3.07
N PHE A 11 -6.15 -4.38 -4.34
CA PHE A 11 -5.56 -5.14 -5.45
C PHE A 11 -4.06 -5.30 -5.29
N VAL A 12 -3.54 -6.51 -5.53
CA VAL A 12 -2.11 -6.80 -5.37
C VAL A 12 -1.37 -6.35 -6.62
N LEU A 13 -0.69 -5.22 -6.53
CA LEU A 13 0.11 -4.63 -7.62
C LEU A 13 1.45 -5.37 -7.80
N TYR A 14 1.98 -5.94 -6.71
CA TYR A 14 3.19 -6.75 -6.71
C TYR A 14 3.20 -7.74 -5.55
N ARG A 15 3.73 -8.94 -5.80
CA ARG A 15 4.01 -9.98 -4.81
C ARG A 15 5.31 -10.69 -5.21
N GLY A 16 6.25 -10.81 -4.28
CA GLY A 16 7.51 -11.52 -4.54
C GLY A 16 8.41 -11.62 -3.31
N GLU A 17 9.55 -12.29 -3.49
CA GLU A 17 10.55 -12.46 -2.42
C GLU A 17 11.42 -11.22 -2.22
N GLU A 18 11.66 -10.47 -3.29
CA GLU A 18 12.45 -9.24 -3.27
C GLU A 18 11.57 -7.99 -3.19
N PRO A 19 11.94 -6.97 -2.40
CA PRO A 19 11.21 -5.73 -2.36
C PRO A 19 11.46 -4.92 -3.64
N LYS A 20 10.40 -4.52 -4.34
CA LYS A 20 10.48 -3.51 -5.41
C LYS A 20 10.24 -2.12 -4.85
N THR A 21 10.89 -1.11 -5.44
CA THR A 21 10.60 0.29 -5.11
C THR A 21 9.20 0.67 -5.58
N VAL A 22 8.61 1.69 -4.94
CA VAL A 22 7.26 2.18 -5.28
C VAL A 22 7.22 2.68 -6.73
N GLU A 23 8.29 3.31 -7.20
CA GLU A 23 8.40 3.81 -8.58
C GLU A 23 8.41 2.68 -9.61
N ALA A 24 9.07 1.56 -9.30
CA ALA A 24 9.06 0.39 -10.17
C ALA A 24 7.64 -0.17 -10.28
N VAL A 25 6.92 -0.28 -9.16
CA VAL A 25 5.53 -0.74 -9.16
C VAL A 25 4.59 0.21 -9.89
N LEU A 26 4.77 1.51 -9.70
CA LEU A 26 4.03 2.54 -10.44
C LEU A 26 4.22 2.44 -11.95
N LYS A 27 5.47 2.27 -12.40
CA LYS A 27 5.80 2.13 -13.83
C LYS A 27 5.18 0.89 -14.46
N MET A 28 5.07 -0.23 -13.71
CA MET A 28 4.42 -1.46 -14.22
C MET A 28 2.96 -1.23 -14.60
N TRP A 29 2.26 -0.32 -13.94
CA TRP A 29 0.83 -0.08 -14.11
C TRP A 29 0.49 1.30 -14.68
N GLY A 30 1.49 2.04 -15.19
CA GLY A 30 1.26 3.38 -15.76
C GLY A 30 0.72 4.42 -14.78
N GLY A 31 0.94 4.23 -13.47
CA GLY A 31 0.44 5.14 -12.44
C GLY A 31 -1.06 5.01 -12.12
N ILE A 32 -1.76 3.98 -12.61
CA ILE A 32 -3.18 3.75 -12.34
C ILE A 32 -3.41 2.32 -11.85
N CYS A 33 -4.32 2.12 -10.90
CA CYS A 33 -4.70 0.78 -10.48
C CYS A 33 -5.52 0.09 -11.60
N PRO A 34 -5.14 -1.10 -12.07
CA PRO A 34 -5.87 -1.79 -13.16
C PRO A 34 -7.26 -2.28 -12.74
N LYS A 35 -7.55 -2.34 -11.43
CA LYS A 35 -8.83 -2.86 -10.90
C LYS A 35 -9.86 -1.76 -10.65
N CYS A 36 -9.46 -0.71 -9.93
CA CYS A 36 -10.39 0.35 -9.52
C CYS A 36 -10.16 1.69 -10.22
N MET A 37 -9.16 1.76 -11.12
CA MET A 37 -8.80 2.97 -11.86
C MET A 37 -8.36 4.15 -10.99
N SER A 38 -8.16 3.95 -9.68
CA SER A 38 -7.64 4.98 -8.78
C SER A 38 -6.20 5.33 -9.15
N PRO A 39 -5.81 6.61 -9.08
CA PRO A 39 -4.43 7.02 -9.32
C PRO A 39 -3.53 6.41 -8.25
N LEU A 40 -2.41 5.84 -8.67
CA LEU A 40 -1.38 5.37 -7.76
C LEU A 40 -0.44 6.54 -7.46
N GLU A 41 -0.42 6.97 -6.21
CA GLU A 41 0.42 8.10 -5.78
C GLU A 41 1.80 7.67 -5.29
N ARG A 42 2.79 8.54 -5.51
CA ARG A 42 4.14 8.40 -4.95
C ARG A 42 4.25 8.91 -3.52
N ARG A 43 3.28 9.71 -3.09
CA ARG A 43 3.34 10.40 -1.79
C ARG A 43 3.20 9.35 -0.69
N PRO A 44 4.16 9.26 0.24
CA PRO A 44 4.03 8.39 1.39
C PRO A 44 2.79 8.81 2.19
N ILE A 45 1.89 7.87 2.47
CA ILE A 45 0.83 8.08 3.44
C ILE A 45 1.52 8.15 4.81
N LYS A 46 1.37 9.27 5.52
CA LYS A 46 1.89 9.40 6.89
C LYS A 46 1.17 8.39 7.78
N ILE A 47 1.87 7.33 8.18
CA ILE A 47 1.38 6.36 9.14
C ILE A 47 1.86 6.79 10.52
N ALA A 48 0.92 7.15 11.41
CA ALA A 48 1.21 7.36 12.82
C ALA A 48 0.84 6.10 13.61
N VAL A 49 1.78 5.54 14.35
CA VAL A 49 1.53 4.40 15.25
C VAL A 49 1.39 4.93 16.66
N GLY A 50 0.22 4.73 17.28
CA GLY A 50 -0.05 5.09 18.67
C GLY A 50 -0.22 3.85 19.55
N LEU A 51 0.16 3.96 20.83
CA LEU A 51 -0.14 2.92 21.82
C LEU A 51 -1.65 2.87 22.06
N LEU A 52 -2.30 1.77 21.68
CA LEU A 52 -3.65 1.46 22.12
C LEU A 52 -3.61 1.27 23.64
N ARG A 53 -4.02 2.28 24.41
CA ARG A 53 -4.22 2.10 25.86
C ARG A 53 -5.30 1.04 26.04
N ALA A 54 -4.92 -0.11 26.59
CA ALA A 54 -5.84 -1.16 26.98
C ALA A 54 -6.90 -0.55 27.90
N ARG A 55 -8.16 -0.52 27.43
CA ARG A 55 -9.30 -0.06 28.20
C ARG A 55 -9.51 -1.09 29.31
N ARG A 56 -8.99 -0.83 30.53
CA ARG A 56 -9.38 -1.57 31.73
C ARG A 56 -10.89 -1.41 31.86
N ARG A 57 -11.62 -2.48 31.53
CA ARG A 57 -13.01 -2.63 31.97
C ARG A 57 -12.93 -2.92 33.46
N ALA A 58 -13.34 -1.94 34.27
CA ALA A 58 -13.67 -2.15 35.67
C ALA A 58 -15.00 -2.91 35.75
#